data_AF-A0A966SEF5-F1
#
_entry.id   AF-A0A966SEF5-F1
#
_cell.length_a   1.000
_cell.length_b   1.000
_cell.length_c   1.000
_cell.angle_alpha   90.00
_cell.angle_beta   90.00
_cell.angle_gamma   90.00
#
_symmetry.space_group_name_H-M   'P 1'
#
loop_
_entity.id
_entity.type
_entity.pdbx_description
1 polymer ?
#
loop_
_entity_poly.entity_id
_entity_poly.type
_entity_poly.pdbx_seq_one_letter_code
_entity_poly.pdbx_strand_id
1 'polypeptide(L)'
;MKATLRYTISDPVRHEFDFIGASNLVQNALNNALHHAAAQFTVDKATRQDIAGFKEKLMNRVQQLVLAYGLSIEFDPRSCDVIAIPPRQVKAAFDAVLEAENDKRKTINTAQGEANTTRTKAQAEADSVRNAGRADATRIVQSAQADAEYFLARLPEFQRNPQLFRDRRLTETMATVLANAQEKYFLVERTDGTPRELRVLLNREPLKPSAPKQP
;
A
#
# COMPACT_ATOMS: atom_id res chain seq x y z
N MET A 1 15.92 -19.78 -36.19
CA MET A 1 16.49 -19.08 -35.03
C MET A 1 17.68 -18.29 -35.50
N LYS A 2 17.97 -17.14 -34.88
CA LYS A 2 19.18 -16.37 -35.15
C LYS A 2 20.01 -16.35 -33.87
N ALA A 3 21.29 -16.70 -33.97
CA ALA A 3 22.23 -16.59 -32.86
C ALA A 3 23.30 -15.55 -33.20
N THR A 4 23.65 -14.71 -32.24
CA THR A 4 24.79 -13.79 -32.32
C THR A 4 25.78 -14.16 -31.22
N LEU A 5 27.07 -14.19 -31.57
CA LEU A 5 28.16 -14.54 -30.67
C LEU A 5 29.30 -13.54 -30.91
N ARG A 6 29.91 -13.04 -29.84
CA ARG A 6 31.15 -12.26 -29.91
C ARG A 6 32.31 -13.15 -29.45
N TYR A 7 33.43 -13.03 -30.14
CA TYR A 7 34.63 -13.82 -29.87
C TYR A 7 35.88 -12.94 -29.98
N THR A 8 36.92 -13.33 -29.26
CA THR A 8 38.25 -12.70 -29.32
C THR A 8 39.27 -13.74 -29.76
N ILE A 9 40.18 -13.34 -30.64
CA ILE A 9 41.26 -14.20 -31.13
C ILE A 9 42.40 -14.14 -30.11
N SER A 10 42.78 -15.28 -29.53
CA SER A 10 43.79 -15.34 -28.49
C SER A 10 45.22 -15.29 -29.04
N ASP A 11 45.44 -15.71 -30.30
CA ASP A 11 46.76 -15.68 -30.97
C ASP A 11 46.64 -15.08 -32.39
N PRO A 12 47.05 -13.81 -32.59
CA PRO A 12 46.95 -13.13 -33.87
C PRO A 12 47.99 -13.61 -34.89
N VAL A 13 49.11 -14.19 -34.46
CA VAL A 13 50.18 -14.63 -35.38
C VAL A 13 49.76 -15.93 -36.07
N ARG A 14 49.15 -16.86 -35.35
CA ARG A 14 48.68 -18.13 -35.92
C ARG A 14 47.48 -17.96 -36.86
N HIS A 15 46.67 -16.93 -36.62
CA HIS A 15 45.47 -16.63 -37.41
C HIS A 15 45.79 -16.17 -38.86
N GLU A 16 46.85 -15.37 -39.04
CA GLU A 16 47.20 -14.81 -40.36
C GLU A 16 47.88 -15.84 -41.28
N PHE A 17 48.53 -16.87 -40.71
CA PHE A 17 49.35 -17.82 -41.47
C PHE A 17 48.70 -19.21 -41.69
N ASP A 18 47.82 -19.69 -40.80
CA ASP A 18 47.22 -21.04 -40.92
C ASP A 18 45.77 -21.06 -41.46
N PHE A 19 45.02 -19.96 -41.37
CA PHE A 19 43.56 -20.01 -41.59
C PHE A 19 43.03 -18.89 -42.50
N ILE A 20 43.02 -19.15 -43.81
CA ILE A 20 42.19 -18.40 -44.75
C ILE A 20 40.71 -18.72 -44.43
N GLY A 21 40.04 -17.84 -43.67
CA GLY A 21 38.60 -17.92 -43.39
C GLY A 21 38.18 -18.39 -42.00
N ALA A 22 38.96 -18.13 -40.94
CA ALA A 22 38.59 -18.44 -39.55
C ALA A 22 37.18 -17.96 -39.17
N SER A 23 36.77 -16.76 -39.61
CA SER A 23 35.42 -16.23 -39.41
C SER A 23 34.33 -17.14 -39.98
N ASN A 24 34.55 -17.73 -41.16
CA ASN A 24 33.60 -18.66 -41.78
C ASN A 24 33.53 -19.98 -41.02
N LEU A 25 34.67 -20.47 -40.50
CA LEU A 25 34.70 -21.68 -39.67
C LEU A 25 33.96 -21.48 -38.34
N VAL A 26 34.14 -20.33 -37.68
CA VAL A 26 33.38 -19.98 -36.46
C VAL A 26 31.89 -19.87 -36.76
N GLN A 27 31.51 -19.24 -37.88
CA GLN A 27 30.11 -19.13 -38.28
C GLN A 27 29.49 -20.51 -38.59
N ASN A 28 30.23 -21.39 -39.26
CA ASN A 28 29.80 -22.76 -39.52
C ASN A 28 29.68 -23.59 -38.22
N ALA A 29 30.62 -23.44 -37.30
CA ALA A 29 30.58 -24.07 -35.99
C ALA A 29 29.36 -23.58 -35.18
N LEU A 30 29.08 -22.27 -35.19
CA LEU A 30 27.92 -21.69 -34.54
C LEU A 30 26.61 -22.19 -35.16
N ASN A 31 26.51 -22.25 -36.48
CA ASN A 31 25.33 -22.78 -37.17
C ASN A 31 25.11 -24.26 -36.86
N ASN A 32 26.18 -25.08 -36.88
CA ASN A 32 26.10 -26.49 -36.52
C ASN A 32 25.63 -26.67 -35.07
N ALA A 33 26.23 -25.92 -34.14
CA ALA A 33 25.86 -25.94 -32.73
C ALA A 33 24.40 -25.51 -32.53
N LEU A 34 23.94 -24.49 -33.27
CA LEU A 34 22.56 -24.02 -33.23
C LEU A 34 21.57 -25.09 -33.71
N HIS A 35 21.87 -25.76 -34.81
CA HIS A 35 21.05 -26.86 -35.31
C HIS A 35 21.03 -28.05 -34.34
N HIS A 36 22.18 -28.40 -33.78
CA HIS A 36 22.30 -29.50 -32.83
C HIS A 36 21.55 -29.23 -31.52
N ALA A 37 21.67 -28.02 -30.97
CA ALA A 37 20.91 -27.61 -29.80
C ALA A 37 19.41 -27.58 -30.11
N ALA A 38 19.00 -27.00 -31.24
CA ALA A 38 17.60 -26.95 -31.64
C ALA A 38 16.96 -28.34 -31.83
N ALA A 39 17.73 -29.37 -32.21
CA ALA A 39 17.24 -30.73 -32.33
C ALA A 39 16.95 -31.41 -30.97
N GLN A 40 17.59 -30.95 -29.88
CA GLN A 40 17.46 -31.54 -28.55
C GLN A 40 16.42 -30.85 -27.65
N PHE A 41 15.92 -29.68 -28.06
CA PHE A 41 14.96 -28.90 -27.27
C PHE A 41 13.64 -28.73 -28.02
N THR A 42 12.54 -28.71 -27.28
CA THR A 42 11.27 -28.24 -27.82
C THR A 42 11.30 -26.72 -28.00
N VAL A 43 10.51 -26.21 -28.94
CA VAL A 43 10.43 -24.76 -29.23
C VAL A 43 10.10 -23.97 -27.97
N ASP A 44 9.20 -24.46 -27.14
CA ASP A 44 8.78 -23.80 -25.91
C ASP A 44 9.88 -23.79 -24.84
N LYS A 45 10.66 -24.89 -24.72
CA LYS A 45 11.82 -24.92 -23.81
C LYS A 45 12.93 -24.00 -24.26
N ALA A 46 13.27 -24.01 -25.55
CA ALA A 46 14.33 -23.17 -26.11
C ALA A 46 13.99 -21.67 -26.07
N THR A 47 12.70 -21.32 -26.10
CA THR A 47 12.26 -19.92 -26.25
C THR A 47 11.69 -19.31 -24.97
N ARG A 48 11.09 -20.12 -24.07
CA ARG A 48 10.34 -19.61 -22.91
C ARG A 48 10.79 -20.20 -21.57
N GLN A 49 11.00 -21.50 -21.48
CA GLN A 49 11.19 -22.16 -20.17
C GLN A 49 12.67 -22.28 -19.77
N ASP A 50 13.54 -22.71 -20.68
CA ASP A 50 14.94 -23.08 -20.39
C ASP A 50 15.90 -22.43 -21.40
N ILE A 51 15.84 -21.10 -21.46
CA ILE A 51 16.72 -20.30 -22.33
C ILE A 51 18.18 -20.47 -21.88
N ALA A 52 18.42 -20.57 -20.58
CA ALA A 52 19.76 -20.73 -20.01
C ALA A 52 20.38 -22.07 -20.40
N GLY A 53 19.67 -23.19 -20.20
CA GLY A 53 20.15 -24.52 -20.59
C GLY A 53 20.32 -24.68 -22.10
N PHE A 54 19.49 -24.00 -22.90
CA PHE A 54 19.70 -23.93 -24.34
C PHE A 54 21.00 -23.21 -24.70
N LYS A 55 21.26 -22.03 -24.12
CA LYS A 55 22.51 -21.27 -24.33
C LYS A 55 23.73 -22.07 -23.89
N GLU A 56 23.65 -22.76 -22.75
CA GLU A 56 24.74 -23.59 -22.24
C GLU A 56 25.12 -24.71 -23.21
N LYS A 57 24.13 -25.51 -23.67
CA LYS A 57 24.38 -26.58 -24.65
C LYS A 57 24.91 -26.06 -25.98
N LEU A 58 24.43 -24.90 -26.41
CA LEU A 58 24.93 -24.22 -27.61
C LEU A 58 26.41 -23.86 -27.45
N MET A 59 26.78 -23.19 -26.35
CA MET A 59 28.17 -22.78 -26.09
C MET A 59 29.11 -23.98 -25.92
N ASN A 60 28.69 -25.01 -25.17
CA ASN A 60 29.45 -26.24 -25.01
C ASN A 60 29.74 -26.89 -26.36
N ARG A 61 28.77 -26.89 -27.28
CA ARG A 61 28.95 -27.44 -28.62
C ARG A 61 29.87 -26.59 -29.50
N VAL A 62 29.75 -25.26 -29.43
CA VAL A 62 30.66 -24.34 -30.14
C VAL A 62 32.09 -24.55 -29.67
N GLN A 63 32.32 -24.63 -28.35
CA GLN A 63 33.64 -24.84 -27.77
C GLN A 63 34.27 -26.17 -28.21
N GLN A 64 33.48 -27.25 -28.25
CA GLN A 64 33.95 -28.54 -28.76
C GLN A 64 34.40 -28.47 -30.23
N LEU A 65 33.63 -27.79 -31.08
CA LEU A 65 33.96 -27.66 -32.51
C LEU A 65 35.19 -26.78 -32.73
N VAL A 66 35.33 -25.71 -31.95
CA VAL A 66 36.47 -24.77 -32.02
C VAL A 66 37.77 -25.47 -31.60
N LEU A 67 37.73 -26.27 -30.52
CA LEU A 67 38.86 -27.11 -30.12
C LEU A 67 39.20 -28.16 -31.18
N ALA A 68 38.20 -28.81 -31.78
CA ALA A 68 38.41 -29.82 -32.81
C ALA A 68 39.02 -29.24 -34.09
N TYR A 69 38.68 -28.00 -34.46
CA TYR A 69 39.29 -27.30 -35.59
C TYR A 69 40.61 -26.62 -35.26
N GLY A 70 41.11 -26.72 -34.01
CA GLY A 70 42.37 -26.11 -33.59
C GLY A 70 42.33 -24.58 -33.57
N LEU A 71 41.14 -23.99 -33.47
CA LEU A 71 40.96 -22.54 -33.45
C LEU A 71 41.25 -22.01 -32.03
N SER A 72 42.27 -21.17 -31.88
CA SER A 72 42.62 -20.50 -30.62
C SER A 72 41.75 -19.26 -30.38
N ILE A 73 40.48 -19.49 -30.08
CA ILE A 73 39.46 -18.44 -29.90
C ILE A 73 38.84 -18.54 -28.50
N GLU A 74 38.72 -17.39 -27.84
CA GLU A 74 38.04 -17.24 -26.55
C GLU A 74 36.64 -16.64 -26.77
N PHE A 75 35.64 -17.20 -26.10
CA PHE A 75 34.25 -16.75 -26.19
C PHE A 75 33.83 -16.05 -24.91
N ASP A 76 33.08 -14.95 -25.03
CA ASP A 76 32.37 -14.37 -23.90
C ASP A 76 31.00 -15.06 -23.74
N PRO A 77 30.79 -15.86 -22.67
CA PRO A 77 29.53 -16.58 -22.45
C PRO A 77 28.31 -15.66 -22.33
N ARG A 78 28.50 -14.39 -21.97
CA ARG A 78 27.42 -13.41 -21.82
C ARG A 78 26.97 -12.82 -23.16
N SER A 79 27.78 -12.98 -24.21
CA SER A 79 27.52 -12.39 -25.53
C SER A 79 26.61 -13.23 -26.42
N CYS A 80 26.25 -14.44 -26.00
CA CYS A 80 25.39 -15.31 -26.79
C CYS A 80 23.92 -14.90 -26.66
N ASP A 81 23.36 -14.33 -27.73
CA ASP A 81 21.94 -14.05 -27.84
C ASP A 81 21.29 -14.94 -28.89
N VAL A 82 20.20 -15.59 -28.51
CA VAL A 82 19.42 -16.48 -29.36
C VAL A 82 18.02 -15.90 -29.49
N ILE A 83 17.62 -15.60 -30.72
CA ILE A 83 16.29 -15.10 -31.04
C ILE A 83 15.57 -16.19 -31.84
N ALA A 84 14.49 -16.71 -31.26
CA ALA A 84 13.56 -17.58 -31.97
C ALA A 84 12.54 -16.71 -32.73
N ILE A 85 12.51 -16.84 -34.05
CA ILE A 85 11.54 -16.16 -34.91
C ILE A 85 10.56 -17.25 -35.38
N PRO A 86 9.30 -17.26 -34.91
CA PRO A 86 8.29 -18.20 -35.37
C PRO A 86 8.02 -18.06 -36.87
N PRO A 87 7.77 -19.16 -37.60
CA PRO A 87 7.31 -19.10 -38.99
C PRO A 87 6.00 -18.31 -39.11
N ARG A 88 5.82 -17.58 -40.22
CA ARG A 88 4.63 -16.73 -40.45
C ARG A 88 3.31 -17.48 -40.30
N GLN A 89 3.27 -18.76 -40.65
CA GLN A 89 2.06 -19.60 -40.60
C GLN A 89 1.57 -19.89 -39.18
N VAL A 90 2.47 -19.95 -38.19
CA VAL A 90 2.13 -20.31 -36.79
C VAL A 90 2.19 -19.12 -35.84
N LYS A 91 2.68 -17.96 -36.31
CA LYS A 91 2.85 -16.76 -35.49
C LYS A 91 1.55 -16.36 -34.76
N ALA A 92 0.42 -16.35 -35.46
CA ALA A 92 -0.87 -15.97 -34.86
C ALA A 92 -1.28 -16.87 -33.68
N ALA A 93 -1.02 -18.18 -33.77
CA ALA A 93 -1.31 -19.10 -32.67
C ALA A 93 -0.36 -18.89 -31.47
N PHE A 94 0.93 -18.61 -31.72
CA PHE A 94 1.89 -18.28 -30.67
C PHE A 94 1.55 -16.96 -29.96
N ASP A 95 1.16 -15.94 -30.72
CA ASP A 95 0.75 -14.65 -30.20
C ASP A 95 -0.53 -14.79 -29.35
N ALA A 96 -1.50 -15.60 -29.79
CA ALA A 96 -2.73 -15.88 -29.03
C ALA A 96 -2.45 -16.59 -27.69
N VAL A 97 -1.53 -17.55 -27.65
CA VAL A 97 -1.12 -18.21 -26.39
C VAL A 97 -0.45 -17.22 -25.44
N LEU A 98 0.43 -16.36 -25.96
CA LEU A 98 1.10 -15.34 -25.16
C LEU A 98 0.10 -14.34 -24.56
N GLU A 99 -0.88 -13.91 -25.37
CA GLU A 99 -1.93 -13.03 -24.88
C GLU A 99 -2.77 -13.70 -23.79
N ALA A 100 -3.17 -14.96 -23.99
CA ALA A 100 -3.91 -15.71 -22.97
C ALA A 100 -3.11 -15.89 -21.66
N GLU A 101 -1.79 -16.09 -21.75
CA GLU A 101 -0.92 -16.16 -20.57
C GLU A 101 -0.81 -14.81 -19.85
N ASN A 102 -0.69 -13.72 -20.61
CA ASN A 102 -0.66 -12.36 -20.07
C ASN A 102 -1.98 -12.02 -19.39
N ASP A 103 -3.11 -12.33 -20.03
CA ASP A 103 -4.45 -12.13 -19.47
C ASP A 103 -4.63 -12.95 -18.20
N LYS A 104 -4.26 -14.24 -18.20
CA LYS A 104 -4.30 -15.07 -17.00
C LYS A 104 -3.48 -14.45 -15.86
N ARG A 105 -2.24 -14.02 -16.14
CA ARG A 105 -1.38 -13.38 -15.15
C ARG A 105 -1.99 -12.08 -14.63
N LYS A 106 -2.58 -11.28 -15.52
CA LYS A 106 -3.27 -10.03 -15.17
C LYS A 106 -4.46 -10.30 -14.26
N THR A 107 -5.32 -11.25 -14.60
CA THR A 107 -6.48 -11.64 -13.79
C THR A 107 -6.08 -12.15 -12.41
N ILE A 108 -5.03 -12.97 -12.32
CA ILE A 108 -4.51 -13.45 -11.03
C ILE A 108 -3.98 -12.28 -10.20
N ASN A 109 -3.21 -11.38 -10.81
CA ASN A 109 -2.65 -10.22 -10.12
C ASN A 109 -3.73 -9.25 -9.64
N THR A 110 -4.77 -9.02 -10.44
CA THR A 110 -5.91 -8.17 -10.04
C THR A 110 -6.67 -8.81 -8.88
N ALA A 111 -6.98 -10.11 -8.96
CA ALA A 111 -7.68 -10.81 -7.88
C ALA A 111 -6.88 -10.80 -6.57
N GLN A 112 -5.57 -11.02 -6.65
CA GLN A 112 -4.68 -10.94 -5.49
C GLN A 112 -4.62 -9.51 -4.92
N GLY A 113 -4.57 -8.51 -5.80
CA GLY A 113 -4.61 -7.09 -5.43
C GLY A 113 -5.89 -6.71 -4.69
N GLU A 114 -7.04 -7.15 -5.20
CA GLU A 114 -8.35 -6.93 -4.56
C GLU A 114 -8.45 -7.64 -3.21
N ALA A 115 -8.02 -8.91 -3.13
CA ALA A 115 -8.00 -9.66 -1.87
C ALA A 115 -7.11 -8.97 -0.80
N ASN A 116 -5.91 -8.55 -1.20
CA ASN A 116 -4.99 -7.84 -0.32
C ASN A 116 -5.56 -6.48 0.13
N THR A 117 -6.25 -5.76 -0.77
CA THR A 117 -6.88 -4.48 -0.46
C THR A 117 -8.01 -4.66 0.55
N THR A 118 -8.89 -5.63 0.33
CA THR A 118 -10.00 -5.93 1.25
C THR A 118 -9.49 -6.34 2.63
N ARG A 119 -8.46 -7.21 2.68
CA ARG A 119 -7.84 -7.63 3.95
C ARG A 119 -7.25 -6.46 4.71
N THR A 120 -6.49 -5.60 4.01
CA THR A 120 -5.86 -4.41 4.63
C THR A 120 -6.91 -3.44 5.15
N LYS A 121 -8.00 -3.20 4.39
CA LYS A 121 -9.11 -2.35 4.83
C LYS A 121 -9.79 -2.91 6.08
N ALA A 122 -10.14 -4.20 6.08
CA ALA A 122 -10.76 -4.84 7.24
C ALA A 122 -9.87 -4.79 8.49
N GLN A 123 -8.56 -4.97 8.31
CA GLN A 123 -7.61 -4.88 9.41
C GLN A 123 -7.48 -3.44 9.96
N ALA A 124 -7.42 -2.44 9.07
CA ALA A 124 -7.41 -1.03 9.47
C ALA A 124 -8.69 -0.62 10.21
N GLU A 125 -9.85 -1.11 9.76
CA GLU A 125 -11.13 -0.87 10.44
C GLU A 125 -11.16 -1.51 11.83
N ALA A 126 -10.71 -2.76 11.95
CA ALA A 126 -10.60 -3.44 13.24
C ALA A 126 -9.64 -2.70 14.20
N ASP A 127 -8.52 -2.19 13.69
CA ASP A 127 -7.58 -1.38 14.46
C ASP A 127 -8.19 -0.05 14.89
N SER A 128 -8.92 0.62 14.00
CA SER A 128 -9.64 1.86 14.27
C SER A 128 -10.63 1.68 15.42
N VAL A 129 -11.47 0.63 15.37
CA VAL A 129 -12.45 0.34 16.43
C VAL A 129 -11.76 0.05 17.76
N ARG A 130 -10.66 -0.73 17.75
CA ARG A 130 -9.89 -1.01 18.98
C ARG A 130 -9.27 0.25 19.56
N ASN A 131 -8.70 1.11 18.73
CA ASN A 131 -8.07 2.35 19.16
C ASN A 131 -9.10 3.35 19.68
N ALA A 132 -10.27 3.47 19.03
CA ALA A 132 -11.39 4.27 19.51
C ALA A 132 -11.85 3.79 20.89
N GLY A 133 -12.05 2.48 21.07
CA GLY A 133 -12.43 1.91 22.37
C GLY A 133 -11.38 2.16 23.46
N ARG A 134 -10.09 2.05 23.15
CA ARG A 134 -9.01 2.39 24.10
C ARG A 134 -8.98 3.88 24.44
N ALA A 135 -9.18 4.75 23.45
CA ALA A 135 -9.24 6.19 23.66
C ALA A 135 -10.42 6.57 24.55
N ASP A 136 -11.60 6.00 24.32
CA ASP A 136 -12.79 6.23 25.15
C ASP A 136 -12.61 5.73 26.58
N ALA A 137 -12.07 4.53 26.75
CA ALA A 137 -11.76 4.00 28.08
C ALA A 137 -10.79 4.93 28.83
N THR A 138 -9.73 5.37 28.15
CA THR A 138 -8.74 6.30 28.72
C THR A 138 -9.39 7.64 29.09
N ARG A 139 -10.22 8.19 28.20
CA ARG A 139 -10.96 9.43 28.41
C ARG A 139 -11.88 9.35 29.63
N ILE A 140 -12.60 8.25 29.79
CA ILE A 140 -13.50 8.03 30.94
C ILE A 140 -12.70 7.99 32.24
N VAL A 141 -11.62 7.20 32.28
CA VAL A 141 -10.78 7.08 33.48
C VAL A 141 -10.14 8.42 33.84
N GLN A 142 -9.56 9.12 32.87
CA GLN A 142 -8.94 10.44 33.09
C GLN A 142 -9.96 11.49 33.53
N SER A 143 -11.16 11.52 32.94
CA SER A 143 -12.23 12.42 33.35
C SER A 143 -12.67 12.14 34.79
N ALA A 144 -12.90 10.87 35.13
CA ALA A 144 -13.30 10.49 36.48
C ALA A 144 -12.22 10.84 37.52
N GLN A 145 -10.96 10.65 37.17
CA GLN A 145 -9.84 11.03 38.03
C GLN A 145 -9.75 12.56 38.20
N ALA A 146 -9.88 13.32 37.12
CA ALA A 146 -9.89 14.79 37.17
C ALA A 146 -11.06 15.33 37.99
N ASP A 147 -12.26 14.75 37.85
CA ASP A 147 -13.44 15.12 38.62
C ASP A 147 -13.26 14.81 40.11
N ALA A 148 -12.65 13.66 40.44
CA ALA A 148 -12.33 13.29 41.81
C ALA A 148 -11.31 14.26 42.43
N GLU A 149 -10.23 14.57 41.72
CA GLU A 149 -9.21 15.54 42.16
C GLU A 149 -9.82 16.93 42.38
N TYR A 150 -10.68 17.38 41.47
CA TYR A 150 -11.40 18.63 41.57
C TYR A 150 -12.34 18.68 42.78
N PHE A 151 -13.06 17.59 43.05
CA PHE A 151 -13.93 17.48 44.21
C PHE A 151 -13.12 17.52 45.52
N LEU A 152 -12.05 16.73 45.60
CA LEU A 152 -11.17 16.68 46.77
C LEU A 152 -10.52 18.03 47.07
N ALA A 153 -10.12 18.78 46.03
CA ALA A 153 -9.57 20.12 46.20
C ALA A 153 -10.55 21.13 46.82
N ARG A 154 -11.87 20.95 46.61
CA ARG A 154 -12.93 21.85 47.12
C ARG A 154 -13.59 21.38 48.39
N LEU A 155 -13.50 20.09 48.70
CA LEU A 155 -14.03 19.50 49.92
C LEU A 155 -13.68 20.29 51.20
N PRO A 156 -12.43 20.75 51.43
CA PRO A 156 -12.11 21.51 52.65
C PRO A 156 -12.84 22.85 52.74
N GLU A 157 -13.00 23.56 51.62
CA GLU A 157 -13.75 24.83 51.60
C GLU A 157 -15.26 24.61 51.82
N PHE A 158 -15.80 23.51 51.29
CA PHE A 158 -17.18 23.11 51.57
C PHE A 158 -17.39 22.78 53.05
N GLN A 159 -16.48 22.02 53.65
CA GLN A 159 -16.54 21.67 55.07
C GLN A 159 -16.44 22.89 55.99
N ARG A 160 -15.69 23.93 55.59
CA ARG A 160 -15.60 25.20 56.33
C ARG A 160 -16.92 25.97 56.37
N ASN A 161 -17.69 25.99 55.27
CA ASN A 161 -18.98 26.69 55.24
C ASN A 161 -20.00 26.02 54.29
N PRO A 162 -20.76 25.03 54.78
CA PRO A 162 -21.74 24.31 53.96
C PRO A 162 -22.95 25.16 53.55
N GLN A 163 -23.34 26.13 54.37
CA GLN A 163 -24.53 26.97 54.11
C GLN A 163 -24.30 27.87 52.90
N LEU A 164 -23.14 28.51 52.80
CA LEU A 164 -22.79 29.35 51.66
C LEU A 164 -22.85 28.59 50.32
N PHE A 165 -22.42 27.32 50.31
CA PHE A 165 -22.52 26.47 49.12
C PHE A 165 -23.96 26.12 48.76
N ARG A 166 -24.84 25.86 49.74
CA ARG A 166 -26.27 25.62 49.50
C ARG A 166 -26.96 26.85 48.93
N ASP A 167 -26.73 28.00 49.54
CA ASP A 167 -27.32 29.27 49.08
C ASP A 167 -26.85 29.60 47.67
N ARG A 168 -25.54 29.51 47.42
CA ARG A 168 -24.97 29.71 46.08
C ARG A 168 -25.56 28.75 45.06
N ARG A 169 -25.62 27.46 45.38
CA ARG A 169 -26.18 26.45 44.46
C ARG A 169 -27.66 26.71 44.18
N LEU A 170 -28.43 27.11 45.19
CA LEU A 170 -29.82 27.49 45.03
C LEU A 170 -29.94 28.71 44.11
N THR A 171 -29.15 29.76 44.32
CA THR A 171 -29.16 30.96 43.47
C THR A 171 -28.75 30.64 42.04
N GLU A 172 -27.69 29.85 41.81
CA GLU A 172 -27.26 29.43 40.46
C GLU A 172 -28.34 28.59 39.75
N THR A 173 -28.97 27.67 40.49
CA THR A 173 -30.03 26.81 39.93
C THR A 173 -31.26 27.65 39.61
N MET A 174 -31.67 28.53 40.53
CA MET A 174 -32.81 29.42 40.33
C MET A 174 -32.56 30.39 39.18
N ALA A 175 -31.34 30.95 39.05
CA ALA A 175 -30.95 31.76 37.91
C ALA A 175 -31.07 31.00 36.58
N THR A 176 -30.63 29.73 36.54
CA THR A 176 -30.73 28.89 35.34
C THR A 176 -32.19 28.55 34.98
N VAL A 177 -33.00 28.18 35.97
CA VAL A 177 -34.42 27.88 35.76
C VAL A 177 -35.16 29.13 35.30
N LEU A 178 -34.94 30.26 35.96
CA LEU A 178 -35.54 31.54 35.58
C LEU A 178 -35.05 32.00 34.21
N ALA A 179 -33.80 31.75 33.81
CA ALA A 179 -33.34 32.07 32.45
C ALA A 179 -34.11 31.28 31.37
N ASN A 180 -34.48 30.04 31.66
CA ASN A 180 -35.19 29.16 30.72
C ASN A 180 -36.73 29.28 30.79
N ALA A 181 -37.29 29.89 31.84
CA ALA A 181 -38.71 30.08 32.01
C ALA A 181 -39.30 31.07 30.98
N GLN A 182 -40.45 30.70 30.38
CA GLN A 182 -41.14 31.51 29.35
C GLN A 182 -41.91 32.70 29.94
N GLU A 183 -42.54 32.52 31.10
CA GLU A 183 -43.32 33.55 31.77
C GLU A 183 -42.92 33.58 33.25
N LYS A 184 -42.78 34.79 33.80
CA LYS A 184 -42.35 35.03 35.18
C LYS A 184 -43.38 35.89 35.87
N TYR A 185 -43.98 35.36 36.94
CA TYR A 185 -44.94 36.08 37.76
C TYR A 185 -44.29 36.39 39.11
N PHE A 186 -44.21 37.68 39.45
CA PHE A 186 -43.74 38.12 40.76
C PHE A 186 -44.94 38.58 41.59
N LEU A 187 -45.24 37.85 42.66
CA LEU A 187 -46.25 38.24 43.64
C LEU A 187 -45.54 39.07 44.71
N VAL A 188 -45.80 40.37 44.75
CA VAL A 188 -45.25 41.27 45.77
C VAL A 188 -46.34 41.51 46.81
N GLU A 189 -46.15 40.98 48.03
CA GLU A 189 -47.01 41.32 49.16
C GLU A 189 -46.56 42.68 49.75
N ARG A 190 -47.50 43.63 49.79
CA ARG A 190 -47.34 44.90 50.51
C ARG A 190 -47.77 44.70 51.97
N THR A 191 -47.21 45.50 52.87
CA THR A 191 -47.64 45.64 54.27
C THR A 191 -49.13 45.94 54.48
N ASP A 192 -49.89 46.23 53.42
CA ASP A 192 -51.32 46.57 53.45
C ASP A 192 -52.25 45.44 52.95
N GLY A 193 -51.75 44.20 52.80
CA GLY A 193 -52.59 43.01 52.61
C GLY A 193 -53.37 42.90 51.30
N THR A 194 -53.13 43.75 50.29
CA THR A 194 -53.76 43.67 48.97
C THR A 194 -52.78 43.19 47.90
N PRO A 195 -52.97 42.00 47.30
CA PRO A 195 -52.08 41.51 46.26
C PRO A 195 -52.32 42.27 44.95
N ARG A 196 -51.26 42.82 44.36
CA ARG A 196 -51.27 43.24 42.95
C ARG A 196 -50.43 42.26 42.14
N GLU A 197 -51.03 41.68 41.10
CA GLU A 197 -50.29 40.94 40.09
C GLU A 197 -49.41 41.93 39.30
N LEU A 198 -48.10 41.91 39.53
CA LEU A 198 -47.16 42.61 38.67
C LEU A 198 -46.73 41.65 37.55
N ARG A 199 -47.37 41.77 36.39
CA ARG A 199 -47.00 41.00 35.20
C ARG A 199 -45.81 41.66 34.53
N VAL A 200 -44.59 41.22 34.87
CA VAL A 200 -43.38 41.65 34.18
C VAL A 200 -43.07 40.63 33.08
N LEU A 201 -43.43 40.97 31.84
CA LEU A 201 -42.99 40.26 30.64
C LEU A 201 -41.49 40.50 30.45
N LEU A 202 -40.66 39.71 31.16
CA LEU A 202 -39.24 39.62 30.87
C LEU A 202 -39.10 38.75 29.62
N ASN A 203 -39.03 39.40 28.45
CA ASN A 203 -38.67 38.74 27.20
C ASN A 203 -37.39 37.91 27.42
N ARG A 204 -37.30 36.75 26.76
CA ARG A 204 -36.07 35.96 26.71
C ARG A 204 -34.92 36.88 26.31
N GLU A 205 -33.87 36.93 27.12
CA GLU A 205 -32.59 37.43 26.62
C GLU A 205 -32.26 36.60 25.37
N PRO A 206 -31.98 37.24 24.22
CA PRO A 206 -31.62 36.49 23.03
C PRO A 206 -30.43 35.60 23.37
N LEU A 207 -30.56 34.30 23.12
CA LEU A 207 -29.49 33.34 23.29
C LEU A 207 -28.26 33.89 22.58
N LYS A 208 -27.21 34.21 23.35
CA LYS A 208 -25.93 34.63 22.78
C LYS A 208 -25.50 33.51 21.83
N PRO A 209 -25.31 33.78 20.52
CA PRO A 209 -25.00 32.72 19.58
C PRO A 209 -23.74 31.99 20.08
N SER A 210 -23.88 30.68 20.30
CA SER A 210 -22.74 29.81 20.57
C SER A 210 -21.75 30.03 19.44
N ALA A 211 -20.53 30.48 19.78
CA ALA A 211 -19.46 30.56 18.80
C ALA A 211 -19.34 29.20 18.10
N PRO A 212 -19.18 29.18 16.77
CA PRO A 212 -19.01 27.92 16.05
C PRO A 212 -17.80 27.21 16.64
N LYS A 213 -18.00 25.94 17.05
CA LYS A 213 -16.88 25.04 17.32
C LYS A 213 -16.04 25.01 16.04
N GLN A 214 -14.85 25.61 16.11
CA GLN A 214 -13.88 25.50 15.03
C GLN A 214 -13.55 24.02 14.79
N PRO A 215 -13.37 23.63 13.52
CA PRO A 215 -13.11 22.24 13.14
C PRO A 215 -11.80 21.70 13.73
#